data_AF-A0A7W9ANM9-F1
#
_entry.id   AF-A0A7W9ANM9-F1
#
_cell.length_a   1.000
_cell.length_b   1.000
_cell.length_c   1.000
_cell.angle_alpha   90.00
_cell.angle_beta   90.00
_cell.angle_gamma   90.00
#
_symmetry.space_group_name_H-M   'P 1'
#
loop_
_entity.id
_entity.type
_entity.pdbx_description
1 polymer ?
#
loop_
_entity_poly.entity_id
_entity_poly.type
_entity_poly.pdbx_seq_one_letter_code
_entity_poly.pdbx_strand_id
1 'polypeptide(L)'
;MTDTIQPAPEVDTPAETQTETKPRRSGFQPRRMMKKMDPVAAERQGRITMLAWKKLGNENAIAFLNAHDEALGGRPLDLAVASEEGLGAVERAIESRAAA
;
A
#
# COMPACT_ATOMS: atom_id res chain seq x y z
N MET A 1 -48.74 3.06 -42.26
CA MET A 1 -47.42 2.41 -42.05
C MET A 1 -46.57 3.39 -41.28
N THR A 2 -46.76 3.42 -39.97
CA THR A 2 -46.06 4.29 -39.03
C THR A 2 -45.13 3.41 -38.23
N ASP A 3 -43.84 3.61 -38.42
CA ASP A 3 -42.74 2.91 -37.75
C ASP A 3 -42.89 3.02 -36.23
N THR A 4 -43.00 1.86 -35.59
CA THR A 4 -42.91 1.70 -34.14
C THR A 4 -41.45 1.85 -33.73
N ILE A 5 -41.11 2.99 -33.14
CA ILE A 5 -39.84 3.22 -32.46
C ILE A 5 -39.79 2.31 -31.22
N GLN A 6 -38.82 1.39 -31.22
CA GLN A 6 -38.48 0.47 -30.15
C GLN A 6 -37.73 1.23 -29.04
N PRO A 7 -38.12 1.14 -27.75
CA PRO A 7 -37.35 1.75 -26.68
C PRO A 7 -36.08 0.94 -26.36
N ALA A 8 -35.03 1.66 -25.99
CA ALA A 8 -33.69 1.19 -25.68
C ALA A 8 -33.65 0.11 -24.57
N PRO A 9 -32.64 -0.78 -24.55
CA PRO A 9 -32.47 -1.72 -23.46
C PRO A 9 -32.03 -0.97 -22.20
N GLU A 10 -32.87 -1.05 -21.17
CA GLU A 10 -32.52 -0.70 -19.79
C GLU A 10 -31.33 -1.57 -19.37
N VAL A 11 -30.20 -0.90 -19.13
CA VAL A 11 -29.00 -1.53 -18.57
C VAL A 11 -29.30 -1.80 -17.10
N ASP A 12 -29.89 -2.96 -16.85
CA ASP A 12 -30.06 -3.51 -15.51
C ASP A 12 -28.66 -3.86 -14.98
N THR A 13 -28.05 -2.87 -14.32
CA THR A 13 -26.78 -3.02 -13.61
C THR A 13 -27.16 -3.55 -12.22
N PRO A 14 -26.92 -4.84 -11.89
CA PRO A 14 -27.12 -5.28 -10.53
C PRO A 14 -26.10 -4.57 -9.64
N ALA A 15 -26.62 -3.65 -8.83
CA ALA A 15 -25.90 -3.00 -7.75
C ALA A 15 -25.26 -4.06 -6.86
N GLU A 16 -23.93 -4.17 -6.95
CA GLU A 16 -23.12 -5.05 -6.13
C GLU A 16 -23.25 -4.60 -4.67
N THR A 17 -24.07 -5.33 -3.91
CA THR A 17 -24.30 -5.10 -2.49
C THR A 17 -23.02 -5.47 -1.74
N GLN A 18 -22.23 -4.46 -1.40
CA GLN A 18 -21.10 -4.59 -0.47
C GLN A 18 -21.65 -4.99 0.90
N THR A 19 -21.59 -6.28 1.22
CA THR A 19 -21.88 -6.80 2.56
C THR A 19 -20.70 -6.48 3.47
N GLU A 20 -20.71 -5.31 4.09
CA GLU A 20 -19.75 -4.95 5.12
C GLU A 20 -19.96 -5.82 6.37
N THR A 21 -19.27 -6.96 6.43
CA THR A 21 -19.20 -7.77 7.65
C THR A 21 -18.33 -7.06 8.68
N LYS A 22 -18.98 -6.48 9.70
CA LYS A 22 -18.33 -5.83 10.84
C LYS A 22 -17.27 -6.77 11.46
N PRO A 23 -16.00 -6.35 11.61
CA PRO A 23 -14.96 -7.23 12.11
C PRO A 23 -15.24 -7.60 13.57
N ARG A 24 -15.30 -8.91 13.85
CA ARG A 24 -15.36 -9.42 15.22
C ARG A 24 -14.05 -9.03 15.90
N ARG A 25 -14.11 -8.32 17.03
CA ARG A 25 -12.92 -7.93 17.80
C ARG A 25 -12.18 -9.19 18.23
N SER A 26 -11.04 -9.48 17.60
CA SER A 26 -10.16 -10.57 18.03
C SER A 26 -9.63 -10.24 19.43
N GLY A 27 -9.78 -11.17 20.38
CA GLY A 27 -9.19 -11.03 21.71
C GLY A 27 -7.66 -10.86 21.65
N PHE A 28 -7.05 -10.46 22.75
CA PHE A 28 -5.60 -10.33 22.87
C PHE A 28 -4.92 -11.69 22.59
N GLN A 29 -4.18 -11.77 21.47
CA GLN A 29 -3.42 -12.97 21.13
C GLN A 29 -2.05 -12.93 21.82
N PRO A 30 -1.59 -14.04 22.43
CA PRO A 30 -0.27 -14.07 23.04
C PRO A 30 0.80 -13.97 21.95
N ARG A 31 1.89 -13.24 22.20
CA ARG A 31 2.97 -12.96 21.22
C ARG A 31 3.52 -14.21 20.53
N ARG A 32 3.52 -15.35 21.22
CA ARG A 32 3.94 -16.67 20.68
C ARG A 32 3.08 -17.19 19.53
N MET A 33 1.82 -16.77 19.46
CA MET A 33 0.88 -17.15 18.38
C MET A 33 0.90 -16.18 17.21
N MET A 34 1.52 -15.00 17.35
CA MET A 34 1.58 -14.02 16.27
C MET A 34 2.64 -14.47 15.25
N LYS A 35 2.25 -14.48 13.97
CA LYS A 35 3.21 -14.69 12.88
C LYS A 35 4.24 -13.57 12.91
N LYS A 36 5.50 -13.94 13.20
CA LYS A 36 6.60 -12.99 13.17
C LYS A 36 6.97 -12.66 11.73
N MET A 37 7.33 -11.41 11.50
CA MET A 37 8.01 -11.00 10.27
C MET A 37 9.35 -11.72 10.18
N ASP A 38 9.77 -12.05 8.97
CA ASP A 38 11.10 -12.57 8.73
C ASP A 38 12.16 -11.54 9.22
N PRO A 39 13.24 -11.97 9.92
CA PRO A 39 14.22 -11.04 10.48
C PRO A 39 14.89 -10.13 9.44
N VAL A 40 15.18 -10.64 8.24
CA VAL A 40 15.82 -9.86 7.17
C VAL A 40 14.82 -8.83 6.65
N ALA A 41 13.58 -9.23 6.45
CA ALA A 41 12.50 -8.34 6.06
C ALA A 41 12.32 -7.20 7.09
N ALA A 42 12.35 -7.52 8.39
CA ALA A 42 12.23 -6.55 9.48
C ALA A 42 13.43 -5.58 9.52
N GLU A 43 14.64 -6.07 9.27
CA GLU A 43 15.85 -5.23 9.16
C GLU A 43 15.71 -4.21 8.02
N ARG A 44 15.27 -4.64 6.83
CA ARG A 44 15.04 -3.74 5.69
C ARG A 44 14.00 -2.67 6.00
N GLN A 45 12.89 -3.05 6.65
CA GLN A 45 11.86 -2.09 7.06
C GLN A 45 12.40 -1.06 8.05
N GLY A 46 13.16 -1.51 9.07
CA GLY A 46 13.77 -0.62 10.04
C GLY A 46 14.74 0.35 9.38
N ARG A 47 15.60 -0.16 8.50
CA ARG A 47 16.58 0.63 7.75
C ARG A 47 15.92 1.72 6.91
N ILE A 48 14.91 1.38 6.12
CA ILE A 48 14.26 2.37 5.24
C ILE A 48 13.42 3.38 6.03
N THR A 49 12.80 2.96 7.14
CA THR A 49 12.05 3.86 8.03
C THR A 49 12.97 4.90 8.65
N MET A 50 14.11 4.46 9.20
CA MET A 50 15.08 5.36 9.82
C MET A 50 15.71 6.33 8.81
N LEU A 51 16.03 5.85 7.60
CA LEU A 51 16.55 6.69 6.54
C LEU A 51 15.53 7.77 6.12
N ALA A 52 14.29 7.37 5.85
CA ALA A 52 13.23 8.28 5.44
C ALA A 52 12.97 9.35 6.50
N TRP A 53 12.88 8.98 7.79
CA TRP A 53 12.74 9.95 8.88
C TRP A 53 13.90 10.93 8.94
N LYS A 54 15.14 10.44 8.82
CA LYS A 54 16.32 11.30 8.87
C LYS A 54 16.38 12.29 7.69
N LYS A 55 15.90 11.89 6.52
CA LYS A 55 16.03 12.66 5.27
C LYS A 55 14.83 13.54 4.96
N LEU A 56 13.62 13.08 5.23
CA LEU A 56 12.37 13.73 4.83
C LEU A 56 11.59 14.33 6.01
N GLY A 57 11.92 13.94 7.24
CA GLY A 57 11.13 14.25 8.43
C GLY A 57 9.92 13.30 8.60
N ASN A 58 9.22 13.43 9.73
CA ASN A 58 8.22 12.44 10.15
C ASN A 58 7.02 12.33 9.17
N GLU A 59 6.32 13.43 8.92
CA GLU A 59 5.10 13.42 8.10
C GLU A 59 5.38 13.00 6.65
N ASN A 60 6.42 13.58 6.04
CA ASN A 60 6.80 13.26 4.65
C ASN A 60 7.28 11.82 4.52
N ALA A 61 8.01 11.28 5.50
CA ALA A 61 8.41 9.88 5.50
C ALA A 61 7.21 8.93 5.58
N ILE A 62 6.26 9.22 6.47
CA ILE A 62 5.02 8.42 6.59
C ILE A 62 4.24 8.46 5.28
N ALA A 63 4.07 9.66 4.70
CA ALA A 63 3.35 9.82 3.44
C ALA A 63 4.04 9.04 2.30
N PHE A 64 5.35 9.22 2.14
CA PHE A 64 6.13 8.55 1.10
C PHE A 64 6.12 7.03 1.25
N LEU A 65 6.47 6.50 2.42
CA LEU A 65 6.61 5.05 2.61
C LEU A 65 5.30 4.29 2.45
N ASN A 66 4.16 4.93 2.74
CA ASN A 66 2.86 4.29 2.73
C ASN A 66 2.01 4.59 1.47
N ALA A 67 2.38 5.58 0.66
CA ALA A 67 1.68 5.88 -0.59
C ALA A 67 2.19 5.01 -1.74
N HIS A 68 1.39 4.91 -2.80
CA HIS A 68 1.88 4.39 -4.08
C HIS A 68 2.85 5.40 -4.70
N ASP A 69 4.03 4.95 -5.13
CA ASP A 69 5.01 5.77 -5.84
C ASP A 69 5.10 5.29 -7.29
N GLU A 70 4.71 6.17 -8.22
CA GLU A 70 4.68 5.89 -9.66
C GLU A 70 6.06 5.54 -10.24
N ALA A 71 7.13 6.15 -9.74
CA ALA A 71 8.49 5.90 -10.23
C ALA A 71 9.02 4.54 -9.74
N LEU A 72 8.56 4.08 -8.59
CA LEU A 72 8.88 2.76 -8.04
C LEU A 72 7.88 1.67 -8.48
N GLY A 73 6.74 2.06 -9.06
CA GLY A 73 5.68 1.14 -9.49
C GLY A 73 4.97 0.43 -8.34
N GLY A 74 5.00 1.01 -7.13
CA GLY A 74 4.50 0.34 -5.94
C GLY A 74 4.63 1.17 -4.67
N ARG A 75 4.15 0.60 -3.56
CA ARG A 75 4.31 1.23 -2.24
C ARG A 75 5.74 1.03 -1.73
N PRO A 76 6.50 2.08 -1.40
CA PRO A 76 7.91 1.95 -1.07
C PRO A 76 8.22 0.99 0.08
N LEU A 77 7.39 0.96 1.13
CA LEU A 77 7.60 0.05 2.25
C LEU A 77 7.48 -1.42 1.82
N ASP A 78 6.51 -1.75 0.96
CA ASP A 78 6.29 -3.13 0.51
C ASP A 78 7.45 -3.58 -0.39
N LEU A 79 7.92 -2.70 -1.27
CA LEU A 79 9.06 -2.96 -2.16
C LEU A 79 10.36 -3.18 -1.36
N ALA A 80 10.64 -2.32 -0.39
CA ALA A 80 11.84 -2.43 0.45
C ALA A 80 11.87 -3.71 1.29
N VAL A 81 10.71 -4.15 1.76
CA VAL A 81 10.57 -5.37 2.56
C VAL A 81 10.73 -6.62 1.69
N ALA A 82 10.18 -6.59 0.47
CA ALA A 82 10.15 -7.75 -0.43
C ALA A 82 11.55 -8.20 -0.91
N SER A 83 12.47 -7.26 -1.17
CA SER A 83 13.78 -7.60 -1.72
C SER A 83 14.86 -6.55 -1.40
N GLU A 84 16.13 -6.95 -1.57
CA GLU A 84 17.27 -6.04 -1.43
C GLU A 84 17.34 -5.03 -2.60
N GLU A 85 16.93 -5.45 -3.79
CA GLU A 85 16.81 -4.55 -4.95
C GLU A 85 15.75 -3.47 -4.70
N GLY A 86 14.60 -3.86 -4.16
CA GLY A 86 13.53 -2.94 -3.77
C GLY A 86 14.00 -1.98 -2.69
N LEU A 87 14.76 -2.47 -1.70
CA LEU A 87 15.39 -1.61 -0.68
C LEU A 87 16.28 -0.54 -1.36
N GLY A 88 17.20 -0.96 -2.22
CA GLY A 88 18.12 -0.04 -2.90
C GLY A 88 17.41 0.98 -3.79
N ALA A 89 16.30 0.59 -4.45
CA ALA A 89 15.49 1.50 -5.24
C ALA A 89 14.83 2.59 -4.37
N VAL A 90 14.28 2.20 -3.22
CA VAL A 90 13.65 3.15 -2.29
C VAL A 90 14.69 4.07 -1.64
N GLU A 91 15.87 3.56 -1.28
CA GLU A 91 16.97 4.38 -0.74
C GLU A 91 17.35 5.50 -1.73
N ARG A 92 17.50 5.18 -3.02
CA ARG A 92 17.77 6.18 -4.07
C ARG A 92 16.63 7.19 -4.22
N ALA A 93 15.38 6.74 -4.15
CA ALA A 93 14.22 7.63 -4.22
C ALA A 93 14.17 8.62 -3.05
N ILE A 94 14.52 8.17 -1.83
CA ILE A 94 14.61 9.05 -0.65
C ILE A 94 15.71 10.10 -0.85
N GLU A 95 16.89 9.69 -1.28
CA GLU A 95 18.01 10.62 -1.53
C GLU A 95 17.66 11.64 -2.62
N SER A 96 17.01 11.21 -3.70
CA SER A 96 16.55 12.12 -4.77
C SER A 96 15.55 13.17 -4.27
N ARG A 97 14.68 12.81 -3.32
CA ARG A 97 13.68 13.73 -2.75
C ARG A 97 14.28 14.68 -1.73
N ALA A 98 15.28 14.23 -0.98
CA ALA A 98 15.96 15.06 0.01
C ALA A 98 16.89 16.11 -0.63
N ALA A 99 17.30 15.90 -1.88
CA ALA A 99 18.11 16.82 -2.65
C ALA A 99 17.29 17.86 -3.46
N ALA A 100 15.97 17.71 -3.51
CA ALA A 100 15.04 18.61 -4.20
C ALA A 100 14.54 19.72 -3.26
#